data_AF-A0A839WRK0-F1
#
_entry.id   AF-A0A839WRK0-F1
#
_cell.length_a   1.000
_cell.length_b   1.000
_cell.length_c   1.000
_cell.angle_alpha   90.00
_cell.angle_beta   90.00
_cell.angle_gamma   90.00
#
_symmetry.space_group_name_H-M   'P 1'
#
loop_
_entity.id
_entity.type
_entity.pdbx_description
1 polymer ?
#
loop_
_entity_poly.entity_id
_entity_poly.type
_entity_poly.pdbx_seq_one_letter_code
_entity_poly.pdbx_strand_id
1 'polypeptide(L)'
;MSVNLDFNISLGQIGLESVGGSSGKGESWLVAIAKAMGEKLGEKAEKMTQLSDKLGGLDSKKDAKEFSKTQMEFQAESQMFSMLSNTISTAIKSIGEGLTSAARKQ
;
A
#
# COMPACT_ATOMS: atom_id res chain seq x y z
N MET A 1 24.72 -23.54 -9.59
CA MET A 1 24.50 -22.10 -9.42
C MET A 1 23.37 -21.96 -8.41
N SER A 2 23.72 -21.90 -7.13
CA SER A 2 22.76 -21.95 -6.02
C SER A 2 22.27 -20.54 -5.74
N VAL A 3 20.97 -20.30 -5.92
CA VAL A 3 20.31 -19.08 -5.47
C VAL A 3 20.00 -19.23 -3.99
N ASN A 4 20.81 -18.57 -3.15
CA ASN A 4 20.47 -18.32 -1.75
C ASN A 4 19.44 -17.18 -1.74
N LEU A 5 18.19 -17.49 -1.40
CA LEU A 5 17.22 -16.47 -0.98
C LEU A 5 17.10 -16.55 0.54
N ASP A 6 18.03 -15.91 1.23
CA ASP A 6 17.85 -15.56 2.63
C ASP A 6 16.79 -14.45 2.73
N PHE A 7 15.53 -14.87 2.79
CA PHE A 7 14.40 -13.99 3.09
C PHE A 7 14.35 -13.74 4.60
N ASN A 8 15.28 -12.92 5.08
CA ASN A 8 15.24 -12.41 6.46
C ASN A 8 14.31 -11.20 6.52
N ILE A 9 13.00 -11.44 6.53
CA ILE A 9 12.05 -10.42 6.98
C ILE A 9 12.07 -10.47 8.51
N SER A 10 12.96 -9.68 9.09
CA SER A 10 12.80 -9.23 10.47
C SER A 10 11.52 -8.39 10.54
N LEU A 11 10.42 -9.04 10.91
CA LEU A 11 9.14 -8.42 11.29
C LEU A 11 9.27 -7.50 12.53
N GLY A 12 10.49 -7.29 13.06
CA GLY A 12 10.76 -6.42 14.20
C GLY A 12 11.18 -4.99 13.85
N GLN A 13 11.36 -4.63 12.57
CA GLN A 13 11.96 -3.33 12.22
C GLN A 13 11.38 -2.67 10.96
N ILE A 14 10.09 -2.87 10.65
CA ILE A 14 9.36 -1.97 9.76
C ILE A 14 8.72 -0.87 10.63
N GLY A 15 9.57 0.05 11.09
CA GLY A 15 9.29 1.48 11.13
C GLY A 15 8.00 1.99 11.80
N LEU A 16 7.45 1.31 12.81
CA LEU A 16 6.45 1.91 13.71
C LEU A 16 7.09 2.58 14.95
N GLU A 17 8.41 2.81 14.94
CA GLU A 17 9.11 3.51 16.03
C GLU A 17 9.37 4.99 15.75
N SER A 18 9.09 5.53 14.56
CA SER A 18 9.35 6.96 14.27
C SER A 18 8.12 7.87 14.20
N VAL A 19 6.91 7.37 14.49
CA VAL A 19 5.71 8.23 14.65
C VAL A 19 5.44 8.52 16.14
N GLY A 20 6.25 7.97 17.04
CA GLY A 20 6.20 8.17 18.48
C GLY A 20 6.89 9.46 18.94
N GLY A 21 6.34 10.61 18.55
CA GLY A 21 6.73 11.92 19.07
C GLY A 21 5.57 12.60 19.79
N SER A 22 5.44 12.33 21.09
CA SER A 22 4.69 13.06 22.12
C SER A 22 3.18 13.31 21.99
N SER A 23 2.52 12.92 23.07
CA SER A 23 1.34 13.56 23.70
C SER A 23 -0.05 13.33 23.11
N GLY A 24 -0.91 12.73 23.93
CA GLY A 24 -2.34 13.01 23.90
C GLY A 24 -3.21 11.80 23.58
N LYS A 25 -3.93 11.36 24.61
CA LYS A 25 -5.06 10.43 24.59
C LYS A 25 -6.11 10.88 23.56
N GLY A 26 -6.07 10.28 22.38
CA GLY A 26 -6.93 10.55 21.24
C GLY A 26 -6.20 10.11 20.00
N GLU A 27 -6.66 9.04 19.36
CA GLU A 27 -6.03 8.50 18.16
C GLU A 27 -5.84 9.62 17.13
N SER A 28 -4.59 10.04 16.88
CA SER A 28 -4.30 11.14 15.97
C SER A 28 -4.98 10.85 14.64
N TRP A 29 -5.66 11.84 14.04
CA TRP A 29 -6.33 11.65 12.75
C TRP A 29 -5.38 11.11 11.66
N LEU A 30 -4.07 11.35 11.81
CA LEU A 30 -3.01 10.73 11.01
C LEU A 30 -2.88 9.22 11.23
N VAL A 31 -3.00 8.75 12.48
CA VAL A 31 -3.04 7.32 12.82
C VAL A 31 -4.30 6.66 12.26
N ALA A 32 -5.45 7.33 12.32
CA ALA A 32 -6.68 6.84 11.71
C ALA A 32 -6.57 6.73 10.17
N ILE A 33 -5.99 7.72 9.51
CA ILE A 33 -5.71 7.67 8.06
C ILE A 33 -4.69 6.58 7.75
N ALA A 34 -3.64 6.42 8.55
CA ALA A 34 -2.64 5.37 8.35
C ALA A 34 -3.25 3.97 8.45
N LYS A 35 -4.17 3.75 9.40
CA LYS A 35 -4.93 2.49 9.51
C LYS A 35 -5.82 2.25 8.28
N ALA A 36 -6.63 3.24 7.90
CA ALA A 36 -7.51 3.13 6.72
C ALA A 36 -6.71 2.95 5.41
N MET A 37 -5.56 3.63 5.30
CA MET A 37 -4.64 3.48 4.18
C MET A 37 -4.00 2.09 4.17
N GLY A 38 -3.56 1.58 5.33
CA GLY A 38 -3.01 0.25 5.47
C GLY A 38 -4.00 -0.83 5.07
N GLU A 39 -5.27 -0.67 5.43
CA GLU A 39 -6.35 -1.59 5.03
C GLU A 39 -6.59 -1.54 3.51
N LYS A 40 -6.78 -0.35 2.92
CA LYS A 40 -7.09 -0.23 1.48
C LYS A 40 -5.91 -0.47 0.55
N LEU A 41 -4.69 -0.08 0.93
CA LEU A 41 -3.49 -0.46 0.18
C LEU A 41 -3.15 -1.93 0.41
N GLY A 42 -3.43 -2.47 1.60
CA GLY A 42 -3.31 -3.89 1.92
C GLY A 42 -4.20 -4.76 1.04
N GLU A 43 -5.48 -4.42 0.90
CA GLU A 43 -6.43 -5.11 -0.01
C GLU A 43 -5.90 -5.15 -1.46
N LYS A 44 -5.36 -4.03 -1.96
CA LYS A 44 -4.79 -3.96 -3.31
C LYS A 44 -3.51 -4.78 -3.45
N ALA A 45 -2.63 -4.73 -2.46
CA ALA A 45 -1.39 -5.50 -2.43
C ALA A 45 -1.69 -7.01 -2.36
N GLU A 46 -2.64 -7.43 -1.53
CA GLU A 46 -3.10 -8.81 -1.44
C GLU A 46 -3.63 -9.30 -2.80
N LYS A 47 -4.46 -8.49 -3.47
CA LYS A 47 -4.99 -8.82 -4.78
C LYS A 47 -3.90 -8.89 -5.86
N MET A 48 -2.88 -8.04 -5.79
CA MET A 48 -1.69 -8.16 -6.64
C MET A 48 -0.90 -9.46 -6.37
N THR A 49 -0.78 -9.88 -5.11
CA THR A 49 -0.16 -11.16 -4.75
C THR A 49 -0.98 -12.34 -5.27
N GLN A 50 -2.31 -12.34 -5.08
CA GLN A 50 -3.19 -13.39 -5.59
C GLN A 50 -3.13 -13.50 -7.13
N LEU A 51 -3.10 -12.36 -7.84
CA LEU A 51 -2.93 -12.34 -9.30
C LEU A 51 -1.54 -12.83 -9.73
N SER A 52 -0.50 -12.53 -8.95
CA SER A 52 0.85 -13.05 -9.20
C SER A 52 0.94 -14.56 -9.00
N ASP A 53 0.33 -15.08 -7.94
CA ASP A 53 0.25 -16.52 -7.68
C ASP A 53 -0.53 -17.23 -8.79
N LYS A 54 -1.63 -16.62 -9.23
CA LYS A 54 -2.43 -17.11 -10.36
C LYS A 54 -1.61 -17.12 -11.65
N LEU A 55 -0.84 -16.06 -11.94
CA LEU A 55 0.06 -16.03 -13.10
C LEU A 55 1.15 -17.12 -13.00
N GLY A 56 1.69 -17.37 -11.82
CA GLY A 56 2.69 -18.43 -11.59
C GLY A 56 2.15 -19.84 -11.80
N GLY A 57 0.84 -20.04 -11.61
CA GLY A 57 0.16 -21.32 -11.83
C GLY A 57 -0.36 -21.54 -13.27
N LEU A 58 -0.41 -20.51 -14.11
CA LEU A 58 -0.92 -20.59 -15.48
C LEU A 58 0.20 -20.89 -16.48
N ASP A 59 -0.05 -21.80 -17.43
CA ASP A 59 0.87 -22.05 -18.53
C ASP A 59 0.57 -21.05 -19.66
N SER A 60 1.50 -20.13 -19.92
CA SER A 60 1.38 -19.12 -20.98
C SER A 60 1.08 -19.67 -22.39
N LYS A 61 1.33 -20.96 -22.65
CA LYS A 61 1.03 -21.61 -23.94
C LYS A 61 -0.34 -22.30 -23.98
N LYS A 62 -0.84 -22.81 -22.85
CA LYS A 62 -2.13 -23.52 -22.78
C LYS A 62 -3.27 -22.60 -22.35
N ASP A 63 -2.97 -21.66 -21.46
CA ASP A 63 -3.93 -20.77 -20.84
C ASP A 63 -3.74 -19.32 -21.31
N ALA A 64 -3.23 -19.12 -22.53
CA ALA A 64 -2.81 -17.82 -23.07
C ALA A 64 -3.85 -16.69 -22.86
N LYS A 65 -5.14 -17.01 -22.99
CA LYS A 65 -6.24 -16.05 -22.77
C LYS A 65 -6.36 -15.65 -21.30
N GLU A 66 -6.31 -16.61 -20.40
CA GLU A 66 -6.44 -16.37 -18.96
C GLU A 66 -5.17 -15.72 -18.40
N PHE A 67 -4.00 -16.18 -18.85
CA PHE A 67 -2.71 -15.54 -18.59
C PHE A 67 -2.71 -14.07 -18.99
N SER A 68 -3.12 -13.75 -20.23
CA SER A 68 -3.19 -12.37 -20.72
C SER A 68 -4.16 -11.52 -19.89
N LYS A 69 -5.31 -12.07 -19.50
CA LYS A 69 -6.28 -11.39 -18.66
C LYS A 69 -5.73 -11.11 -17.26
N THR A 70 -5.19 -12.12 -16.58
CA THR A 70 -4.63 -11.98 -15.23
C THR A 70 -3.41 -11.06 -15.23
N GLN A 71 -2.60 -11.07 -16.30
CA GLN A 71 -1.49 -10.13 -16.49
C GLN A 71 -1.97 -8.67 -16.59
N MET A 72 -3.05 -8.42 -17.34
CA MET A 72 -3.65 -7.09 -17.44
C MET A 72 -4.30 -6.66 -16.12
N GLU A 73 -4.99 -7.56 -15.42
CA GLU A 73 -5.56 -7.29 -14.10
C GLU A 73 -4.46 -6.91 -13.09
N PHE A 74 -3.33 -7.62 -13.09
CA PHE A 74 -2.18 -7.32 -12.24
C PHE A 74 -1.60 -5.92 -12.54
N GLN A 75 -1.44 -5.58 -13.83
CA GLN A 75 -0.96 -4.26 -14.24
C GLN A 75 -1.94 -3.15 -13.81
N ALA A 76 -3.24 -3.36 -13.98
CA ALA A 76 -4.26 -2.39 -13.59
C ALA A 76 -4.28 -2.19 -12.06
N GLU A 77 -4.22 -3.27 -11.28
CA GLU A 77 -4.18 -3.17 -9.81
C GLU A 77 -2.92 -2.46 -9.32
N SER A 78 -1.77 -2.70 -9.97
CA SER A 78 -0.51 -1.98 -9.70
C SER A 78 -0.61 -0.47 -9.96
N GLN A 79 -1.25 -0.08 -11.07
CA GLN A 79 -1.50 1.32 -11.37
C GLN A 79 -2.43 1.95 -10.35
N MET A 80 -3.50 1.24 -9.96
CA MET A 80 -4.43 1.70 -8.94
C MET A 80 -3.77 1.82 -7.56
N PHE A 81 -2.86 0.92 -7.19
CA PHE A 81 -2.09 1.01 -5.96
C PHE A 81 -1.25 2.29 -5.94
N SER A 82 -0.50 2.54 -7.01
CA SER A 82 0.32 3.76 -7.14
C SER A 82 -0.55 5.03 -7.13
N MET A 83 -1.66 5.03 -7.88
CA MET A 83 -2.61 6.15 -7.92
C MET A 83 -3.22 6.43 -6.55
N LEU A 84 -3.65 5.39 -5.83
CA LEU A 84 -4.24 5.53 -4.50
C LEU A 84 -3.21 6.07 -3.51
N SER A 85 -1.97 5.58 -3.53
CA SER A 85 -0.88 6.08 -2.68
C SER A 85 -0.59 7.57 -2.92
N ASN A 86 -0.51 7.98 -4.20
CA ASN A 86 -0.31 9.38 -4.57
C ASN A 86 -1.51 10.26 -4.17
N THR A 87 -2.72 9.75 -4.34
CA THR A 87 -3.97 10.45 -3.96
C THR A 87 -4.04 10.66 -2.46
N ILE A 88 -3.76 9.62 -1.66
CA ILE A 88 -3.74 9.72 -0.20
C ILE A 88 -2.66 10.69 0.27
N SER A 89 -1.47 10.63 -0.31
CA SER A 89 -0.38 11.58 0.01
C SER A 89 -0.80 13.03 -0.26
N THR A 90 -1.56 13.27 -1.32
CA THR A 90 -2.10 14.58 -1.67
C THR A 90 -3.23 14.99 -0.70
N ALA A 91 -4.11 14.07 -0.34
CA ALA A 91 -5.17 14.31 0.63
C ALA A 91 -4.60 14.68 2.02
N ILE A 92 -3.59 13.95 2.50
CA ILE A 92 -2.92 14.25 3.78
C ILE A 92 -2.31 15.66 3.77
N LYS A 93 -1.61 16.02 2.69
CA LYS A 93 -1.04 17.37 2.52
C LYS A 93 -2.13 18.45 2.53
N SER A 94 -3.19 18.26 1.75
CA SER A 94 -4.32 19.19 1.67
C SER A 94 -4.99 19.40 3.03
N ILE A 95 -5.20 18.32 3.81
CA ILE A 95 -5.73 18.43 5.18
C ILE A 95 -4.76 19.19 6.08
N GLY A 96 -3.46 18.90 6.02
CA GLY A 96 -2.43 19.59 6.81
C GLY A 96 -2.34 21.09 6.50
N GLU A 97 -2.42 21.46 5.22
CA GLU A 97 -2.47 22.86 4.77
C GLU A 97 -3.75 23.56 5.24
N GLY A 98 -4.90 22.89 5.15
CA GLY A 98 -6.19 23.40 5.63
C GLY A 98 -6.22 23.64 7.14
N LEU A 99 -5.71 22.69 7.93
CA LEU A 99 -5.58 22.82 9.39
C LEU A 99 -4.64 23.96 9.78
N THR A 100 -3.50 24.09 9.08
CA THR A 100 -2.56 25.21 9.28
C THR A 100 -3.20 26.56 8.95
N SER A 101 -4.01 26.63 7.88
CA SER A 101 -4.74 27.83 7.47
C SER A 101 -5.80 28.23 8.50
N ALA A 102 -6.55 27.27 9.05
CA ALA A 102 -7.54 27.50 10.11
C ALA A 102 -6.88 27.91 11.43
N ALA A 103 -5.75 27.30 11.80
CA ALA A 103 -4.98 27.63 12.99
C ALA A 103 -4.38 29.05 12.94
N ARG A 104 -4.01 29.55 11.75
CA ARG A 104 -3.54 30.93 11.57
C ARG A 104 -4.63 31.99 11.73
N LYS A 105 -5.91 31.61 11.70
CA LYS A 105 -7.05 32.52 11.87
C LYS A 105 -7.52 32.64 13.33
N GLN A 106 -6.99 31.82 14.23
CA GLN A 106 -7.27 31.88 15.68
C GLN A 106 -6.12 32.58 16.42
#